data_AF-A0A444H6D4-F1
#
_entry.id   AF-A0A444H6D4-F1
#
_cell.length_a   1.000
_cell.length_b   1.000
_cell.length_c   1.000
_cell.angle_alpha   90.00
_cell.angle_beta   90.00
_cell.angle_gamma   90.00
#
_symmetry.space_group_name_H-M   'P 1'
#
loop_
_entity.id
_entity.type
_entity.pdbx_description
1 polymer ?
#
loop_
_entity_poly.entity_id
_entity_poly.type
_entity_poly.pdbx_seq_one_letter_code
_entity_poly.pdbx_strand_id
1 'polypeptide(L)'
;MKRCSTSLPDYQINTSIVPKQGWYTFCFIRGSEDNALLFFNPDASVVPKLKGSQCTFAIKEELLPKQVREGLSQYPLFYQDGNGPFIISKQEFCTVSGLFEKLTSHMSTAYIYKDQLLINLTLQLIHFVIKHFVKLKKAE
;
A
#
# COMPACT_ATOMS: atom_id res chain seq x y z
N MET A 1 -17.81 34.75 0.55
CA MET A 1 -17.19 33.61 -0.14
C MET A 1 -16.06 33.04 0.72
N LYS A 2 -16.30 31.95 1.47
CA LYS A 2 -15.24 31.25 2.20
C LYS A 2 -14.44 30.42 1.21
N ARG A 3 -13.15 30.71 1.06
CA ARG A 3 -12.22 29.83 0.33
C ARG A 3 -12.22 28.49 1.05
N CYS A 4 -12.79 27.45 0.43
CA CYS A 4 -12.54 26.08 0.84
C CYS A 4 -11.04 25.85 0.64
N SER A 5 -10.28 25.76 1.71
CA SER A 5 -8.96 25.15 1.67
C SER A 5 -9.17 23.69 1.30
N THR A 6 -9.00 23.36 0.03
CA THR A 6 -8.89 21.97 -0.41
C THR A 6 -7.58 21.43 0.16
N SER A 7 -7.61 20.98 1.42
CA SER A 7 -6.59 20.08 1.95
C SER A 7 -6.52 18.91 0.99
N LEU A 8 -5.31 18.61 0.50
CA LEU A 8 -5.08 17.41 -0.29
C LEU A 8 -5.64 16.21 0.49
N PRO A 9 -6.40 15.30 -0.15
CA PRO A 9 -6.99 14.17 0.56
C PRO A 9 -5.86 13.36 1.19
N ASP A 10 -6.07 12.86 2.40
CA ASP A 10 -5.09 12.10 3.22
C ASP A 10 -4.78 10.70 2.67
N TYR A 11 -5.48 10.33 1.59
CA TYR A 11 -5.38 9.06 0.89
C TYR A 11 -5.54 9.28 -0.62
N GLN A 12 -4.93 8.42 -1.43
CA GLN A 12 -5.09 8.46 -2.89
C GLN A 12 -5.34 7.08 -3.47
N ILE A 13 -6.24 6.99 -4.45
CA ILE A 13 -6.37 5.84 -5.34
C ILE A 13 -6.12 6.29 -6.76
N ASN A 14 -5.20 5.62 -7.43
CA ASN A 14 -4.85 5.92 -8.81
C ASN A 14 -4.79 4.62 -9.62
N THR A 15 -5.16 4.71 -10.89
CA THR A 15 -4.92 3.67 -11.90
C THR A 15 -3.47 3.67 -12.41
N SER A 16 -2.66 4.62 -11.92
CA SER A 16 -1.24 4.79 -12.23
C SER A 16 -0.44 4.94 -10.94
N ILE A 17 0.80 4.44 -10.91
CA ILE A 17 1.67 4.55 -9.75
C ILE A 17 2.33 5.94 -9.75
N VAL A 18 2.03 6.73 -8.73
CA VAL A 18 2.66 8.02 -8.49
C VAL A 18 3.09 8.04 -7.02
N PRO A 19 4.30 7.55 -6.69
CA PRO A 19 4.84 7.66 -5.36
C PRO A 19 4.94 9.15 -5.03
N LYS A 20 4.64 9.48 -3.77
CA LYS A 20 4.65 10.85 -3.31
C LYS A 20 5.51 10.92 -2.06
N GLN A 21 6.35 11.95 -1.99
CA GLN A 21 7.21 12.14 -0.83
C GLN A 21 6.37 12.23 0.45
N GLY A 22 6.71 11.43 1.47
CA GLY A 22 5.95 11.34 2.72
C GLY A 22 4.77 10.34 2.69
N TRP A 23 4.67 9.51 1.65
CA TRP A 23 3.56 8.56 1.46
C TRP A 23 4.05 7.14 1.24
N TYR A 24 3.50 6.20 1.99
CA TYR A 24 3.58 4.80 1.60
C TYR A 24 2.59 4.53 0.48
N THR A 25 3.07 3.89 -0.59
CA THR A 25 2.25 3.55 -1.75
C THR A 25 2.23 2.05 -1.96
N PHE A 26 1.04 1.49 -2.06
CA PHE A 26 0.77 0.07 -2.25
C PHE A 26 0.12 -0.14 -3.61
N CYS A 27 0.75 -0.93 -4.46
CA CYS A 27 0.26 -1.23 -5.79
C CYS A 27 -0.11 -2.71 -5.88
N PHE A 28 -1.34 -2.96 -6.33
CA PHE A 28 -1.78 -4.28 -6.73
C PHE A 28 -1.86 -4.35 -8.26
N ILE A 29 -1.06 -5.25 -8.84
CA ILE A 29 -1.01 -5.52 -10.27
C ILE A 29 -1.79 -6.78 -10.57
N ARG A 30 -2.73 -6.66 -11.50
CA ARG A 30 -3.45 -7.77 -12.11
C ARG A 30 -2.94 -7.96 -13.53
N GLY A 31 -2.03 -8.92 -13.70
CA GLY A 31 -1.50 -9.34 -15.00
C GLY A 31 -2.31 -10.48 -15.61
N SER A 32 -2.01 -10.80 -16.88
CA SER A 32 -2.62 -11.94 -17.59
C SER A 32 -2.11 -13.29 -17.10
N GLU A 33 -0.88 -13.33 -16.58
CA GLU A 33 -0.22 -14.56 -16.12
C GLU A 33 0.13 -14.50 -14.64
N ASP A 34 0.71 -13.38 -14.19
CA ASP A 34 1.08 -13.18 -12.78
C ASP A 34 0.35 -11.99 -12.15
N ASN A 35 0.01 -12.16 -10.87
CA ASN A 35 -0.48 -11.08 -10.02
C ASN A 35 0.63 -10.69 -9.04
N ALA A 36 0.73 -9.41 -8.71
CA ALA A 36 1.83 -8.95 -7.87
C ALA A 36 1.45 -7.79 -6.96
N LEU A 37 2.18 -7.69 -5.86
CA LEU A 37 2.16 -6.56 -4.94
C LEU A 37 3.49 -5.80 -4.99
N LEU A 38 3.43 -4.47 -5.06
CA LEU A 38 4.59 -3.59 -4.89
C LEU A 38 4.33 -2.55 -3.82
N PHE A 39 5.35 -2.31 -3.02
CA PHE A 39 5.32 -1.38 -1.90
C PHE A 39 6.42 -0.35 -2.14
N PHE A 40 6.06 0.92 -2.01
CA PHE A 40 6.99 2.03 -2.11
C PHE A 40 7.06 2.74 -0.76
N ASN A 41 8.28 3.04 -0.33
CA ASN A 41 8.53 3.83 0.85
C ASN A 41 8.26 5.33 0.56
N PRO A 42 8.23 6.18 1.59
CA PRO A 42 7.96 7.61 1.44
C PRO A 42 9.02 8.37 0.64
N ASP A 43 10.19 7.79 0.42
CA ASP A 43 11.31 8.40 -0.31
C ASP A 43 11.39 7.93 -1.77
N ALA A 44 10.48 7.03 -2.18
CA ALA A 44 10.53 6.45 -3.50
C ALA A 44 10.26 7.49 -4.60
N SER A 45 11.20 7.60 -5.53
CA SER A 45 11.13 8.51 -6.69
C SER A 45 11.07 7.78 -8.04
N VAL A 46 11.38 6.48 -8.06
CA VAL A 46 11.46 5.66 -9.27
C VAL A 46 10.37 4.60 -9.27
N VAL A 47 9.60 4.57 -10.35
CA VAL A 47 8.51 3.62 -10.58
C VAL A 47 8.93 2.66 -11.69
N PRO A 48 8.85 1.33 -11.48
CA PRO A 48 9.08 0.38 -12.56
C PRO A 48 7.99 0.50 -13.64
N LYS A 49 8.36 0.24 -14.90
CA LYS A 49 7.37 0.05 -15.97
C LYS A 49 6.66 -1.27 -15.75
N LEU A 50 5.38 -1.22 -15.40
CA LEU A 50 4.57 -2.40 -15.09
C LEU A 50 3.53 -2.64 -16.18
N LYS A 51 3.31 -3.91 -16.52
CA LYS A 51 2.28 -4.36 -17.46
C LYS A 51 1.08 -4.90 -16.67
N GLY A 52 -0.14 -4.65 -17.16
CA GLY A 52 -1.38 -5.11 -16.52
C GLY A 52 -2.18 -4.00 -15.86
N SER A 53 -3.37 -4.34 -15.36
CA SER A 53 -4.24 -3.40 -14.64
C SER A 53 -3.68 -3.15 -13.25
N GLN A 54 -3.63 -1.89 -12.86
CA GLN A 54 -3.03 -1.47 -11.59
C GLN A 54 -4.09 -0.81 -10.71
N CYS A 55 -4.11 -1.19 -9.44
CA CYS A 55 -4.84 -0.48 -8.39
C CYS A 55 -3.82 0.00 -7.36
N THR A 56 -3.67 1.32 -7.25
CA THR A 56 -2.74 1.93 -6.30
C THR A 56 -3.52 2.52 -5.14
N PHE A 57 -3.07 2.30 -3.92
CA PHE A 57 -3.52 2.98 -2.71
C PHE A 57 -2.32 3.65 -2.04
N ALA A 58 -2.45 4.90 -1.63
CA ALA A 58 -1.40 5.62 -0.90
C ALA A 58 -1.94 6.23 0.38
N ILE A 59 -1.11 6.21 1.42
CA ILE A 59 -1.38 6.77 2.75
C ILE A 59 -0.20 7.63 3.18
N LYS A 60 -0.47 8.78 3.80
CA LYS A 60 0.58 9.57 4.44
C LYS A 60 1.23 8.78 5.57
N GLU A 61 2.55 8.89 5.67
CA GLU A 61 3.31 8.27 6.74
C GLU A 61 2.78 8.67 8.13
N GLU A 62 2.43 9.94 8.35
CA GLU A 62 1.95 10.47 9.64
C GLU A 62 0.67 9.82 10.19
N LEU A 63 -0.11 9.14 9.35
CA LEU A 63 -1.34 8.46 9.74
C LEU A 63 -1.10 7.05 10.29
N LEU A 64 0.07 6.46 10.00
CA LEU A 64 0.40 5.15 10.51
C LEU A 64 0.85 5.24 11.98
N PRO A 65 0.52 4.23 12.82
CA PRO A 65 1.02 4.17 14.19
C PRO A 65 2.54 4.26 14.24
N LYS A 66 3.07 5.02 15.21
CA LYS A 66 4.50 5.29 15.33
C LYS A 66 5.36 4.02 15.29
N GLN A 67 4.98 2.99 16.04
CA GLN A 67 5.70 1.71 16.09
C GLN A 67 5.74 1.00 14.73
N VAL A 68 4.69 1.14 13.93
CA VAL A 68 4.64 0.57 12.58
C VAL A 68 5.60 1.33 11.67
N ARG A 69 5.62 2.66 11.71
CA ARG A 69 6.54 3.48 10.90
C ARG A 69 8.00 3.17 11.19
N GLU A 70 8.35 3.11 12.48
CA GLU A 70 9.70 2.79 12.94
C GLU A 70 10.11 1.35 12.62
N GLY A 71 9.14 0.42 12.59
CA GLY A 71 9.39 -0.97 12.25
C GLY A 71 9.42 -1.24 10.74
N LEU A 72 8.67 -0.50 9.92
CA LEU A 72 8.55 -0.75 8.48
C LEU A 72 9.89 -0.70 7.74
N SER A 73 10.78 0.21 8.14
CA SER A 73 12.15 0.31 7.59
C SER A 73 13.03 -0.91 7.90
N GLN A 74 12.66 -1.72 8.90
CA GLN A 74 13.40 -2.93 9.29
C GLN A 74 13.00 -4.16 8.45
N TYR A 75 11.89 -4.09 7.71
CA TYR A 75 11.42 -5.20 6.90
C TYR A 75 11.80 -5.00 5.42
N PRO A 76 12.22 -6.06 4.72
CA PRO A 76 12.46 -6.04 3.28
C PRO A 76 11.12 -5.98 2.52
N LEU A 77 10.43 -4.85 2.58
CA LEU A 77 9.10 -4.66 1.98
C LEU A 77 9.15 -3.81 0.72
N PHE A 78 10.07 -2.84 0.65
CA PHE A 78 9.99 -1.80 -0.35
C PHE A 78 10.77 -2.14 -1.62
N TYR A 79 10.18 -1.82 -2.77
CA TYR A 79 10.70 -2.14 -4.10
C TYR A 79 12.10 -1.54 -4.34
N GLN A 80 12.36 -0.33 -3.83
CA GLN A 80 13.66 0.34 -4.01
C GLN A 80 14.80 -0.31 -3.21
N ASP A 81 14.47 -1.18 -2.26
CA ASP A 81 15.45 -1.96 -1.49
C ASP A 81 15.65 -3.39 -2.05
N GLY A 82 15.15 -3.65 -3.27
CA GLY A 82 15.32 -4.91 -4.00
C GLY A 82 14.33 -6.02 -3.61
N ASN A 83 13.30 -5.72 -2.82
CA ASN A 83 12.49 -6.75 -2.16
C ASN A 83 11.11 -7.01 -2.78
N GLY A 84 10.82 -6.44 -3.95
CA GLY A 84 9.62 -6.75 -4.74
C GLY A 84 9.93 -6.75 -6.24
N PRO A 85 8.95 -7.03 -7.11
CA PRO A 85 7.53 -7.29 -6.80
C PRO A 85 7.29 -8.63 -6.09
N PHE A 86 6.31 -8.67 -5.19
CA PHE A 86 5.85 -9.90 -4.54
C PHE A 86 4.82 -10.59 -5.43
N ILE A 87 5.21 -11.70 -6.07
CA ILE A 87 4.29 -12.50 -6.87
C ILE A 87 3.32 -13.23 -5.94
N ILE A 88 2.02 -13.05 -6.15
CA ILE A 88 0.98 -13.63 -5.29
C ILE A 88 0.31 -14.82 -5.99
N SER A 89 0.09 -15.90 -5.23
CA SER A 89 -0.66 -17.08 -5.65
C SER A 89 -2.15 -16.80 -5.79
N LYS A 90 -2.90 -17.76 -6.35
CA LYS A 90 -4.38 -17.68 -6.45
C LYS A 90 -5.07 -17.53 -5.09
N GLN A 91 -4.55 -18.18 -4.05
CA GLN A 91 -5.12 -18.08 -2.70
C GLN A 91 -4.88 -16.69 -2.10
N GLU A 92 -3.68 -16.16 -2.27
CA GLU A 92 -3.30 -14.82 -1.84
C GLU A 92 -4.05 -13.74 -2.61
N PHE A 93 -4.28 -13.96 -3.92
CA PHE A 93 -5.04 -13.06 -4.78
C PHE A 93 -6.42 -12.72 -4.23
N CYS A 94 -7.19 -13.73 -3.78
CA CYS A 94 -8.52 -13.48 -3.21
C CYS A 94 -8.46 -12.58 -1.98
N THR A 95 -7.45 -12.79 -1.12
CA THR A 95 -7.24 -12.00 0.10
C THR A 95 -6.85 -10.57 -0.25
N VAL A 96 -5.87 -10.41 -1.14
CA VAL A 96 -5.34 -9.10 -1.56
C VAL A 96 -6.41 -8.30 -2.33
N SER A 97 -7.12 -8.92 -3.27
CA SER A 97 -8.19 -8.24 -4.01
C SER A 97 -9.29 -7.77 -3.07
N GLY A 98 -9.71 -8.61 -2.11
CA GLY A 98 -10.72 -8.23 -1.12
C GLY A 98 -10.26 -7.07 -0.22
N LEU A 99 -8.97 -7.00 0.15
CA LEU A 99 -8.42 -5.87 0.88
C LEU A 99 -8.44 -4.58 0.06
N PHE A 100 -8.02 -4.66 -1.21
CA PHE A 100 -8.04 -3.50 -2.12
C PHE A 100 -9.47 -3.04 -2.42
N GLU A 101 -10.42 -3.94 -2.61
CA GLU A 101 -11.85 -3.60 -2.77
C GLU A 101 -12.41 -2.89 -1.54
N LYS A 102 -12.05 -3.34 -0.33
CA LYS A 102 -12.45 -2.65 0.90
C LYS A 102 -11.83 -1.25 0.98
N LEU A 103 -10.52 -1.13 0.73
CA LEU A 103 -9.83 0.16 0.69
C LEU A 103 -10.53 1.12 -0.30
N THR A 104 -10.81 0.68 -1.52
CA THR A 104 -11.45 1.51 -2.54
C THR A 104 -12.89 1.88 -2.20
N SER A 105 -13.67 0.93 -1.69
CA SER A 105 -15.07 1.19 -1.32
C SER A 105 -15.21 2.20 -0.18
N HIS A 106 -14.25 2.24 0.75
CA HIS A 106 -14.32 3.11 1.92
C HIS A 106 -13.82 4.54 1.67
N MET A 107 -13.01 4.74 0.62
CA MET A 107 -12.37 6.03 0.34
C MET A 107 -13.34 7.18 0.06
N SER A 108 -14.47 6.89 -0.58
CA SER A 108 -15.53 7.88 -0.89
C SER A 108 -16.65 7.95 0.15
N THR A 109 -16.54 7.21 1.26
CA THR A 109 -17.61 7.17 2.26
C THR A 109 -17.59 8.39 3.18
N ALA A 110 -18.77 8.75 3.69
CA ALA A 110 -18.94 9.76 4.75
C ALA A 110 -18.87 9.15 6.16
N TYR A 111 -18.31 7.94 6.30
CA TYR A 111 -18.25 7.24 7.57
C TYR A 111 -17.29 7.95 8.53
N ILE A 112 -17.77 8.24 9.75
CA ILE A 112 -17.02 9.04 10.73
C ILE A 112 -15.70 8.41 11.20
N TYR A 113 -15.57 7.07 11.12
CA TYR A 113 -14.34 6.35 11.43
C TYR A 113 -13.61 5.83 10.18
N LYS A 114 -13.87 6.44 9.01
CA LYS A 114 -13.24 6.06 7.74
C LYS A 114 -11.71 5.99 7.86
N ASP A 115 -11.09 7.00 8.45
CA ASP A 115 -9.62 7.08 8.48
C ASP A 115 -9.02 5.95 9.33
N GLN A 116 -9.60 5.68 10.51
CA GLN A 116 -9.21 4.53 11.33
C GLN A 116 -9.41 3.20 10.61
N LEU A 117 -10.49 3.06 9.84
CA LEU A 117 -10.76 1.87 9.05
C LEU A 117 -9.74 1.69 7.93
N LEU A 118 -9.40 2.76 7.21
CA LEU A 118 -8.38 2.75 6.15
C LEU A 118 -6.99 2.43 6.71
N ILE A 119 -6.63 2.99 7.87
CA ILE A 119 -5.39 2.64 8.58
C ILE A 119 -5.39 1.15 8.91
N ASN A 120 -6.46 0.63 9.50
CA ASN A 120 -6.55 -0.79 9.89
C ASN A 120 -6.48 -1.74 8.66
N LEU A 121 -7.09 -1.38 7.55
CA LEU A 121 -6.98 -2.13 6.29
C LEU A 121 -5.56 -2.08 5.71
N THR A 122 -4.91 -0.92 5.81
CA THR A 122 -3.50 -0.76 5.42
C THR A 122 -2.58 -1.64 6.26
N LEU A 123 -2.78 -1.67 7.59
CA LEU A 123 -2.04 -2.54 8.50
C LEU A 123 -2.25 -4.02 8.18
N GLN A 124 -3.47 -4.42 7.83
CA GLN A 124 -3.75 -5.79 7.36
C GLN A 124 -2.94 -6.12 6.11
N LEU A 125 -2.85 -5.20 5.14
CA LEU A 125 -2.06 -5.39 3.92
C LEU A 125 -0.55 -5.49 4.22
N ILE A 126 -0.01 -4.64 5.10
CA ILE A 126 1.38 -4.70 5.55
C ILE A 126 1.68 -6.04 6.23
N HIS A 127 0.88 -6.42 7.22
CA HIS A 127 1.06 -7.68 7.95
C HIS A 127 0.93 -8.89 7.03
N PHE A 128 0.01 -8.84 6.06
CA PHE A 128 -0.14 -9.88 5.06
C PHE A 128 1.17 -10.11 4.32
N VAL A 129 1.81 -9.04 3.83
CA VAL A 129 3.07 -9.19 3.08
C VAL A 129 4.22 -9.66 3.96
N ILE A 130 4.35 -9.10 5.18
CA ILE A 130 5.37 -9.55 6.14
C ILE A 130 5.22 -11.04 6.42
N LYS A 131 4.00 -11.52 6.66
CA LYS A 131 3.75 -12.93 7.01
C LYS A 131 4.08 -13.90 5.86
N HIS A 132 3.79 -13.52 4.61
CA HIS A 132 3.87 -14.45 3.48
C HIS A 132 5.17 -14.36 2.68
N PHE A 133 5.79 -13.17 2.62
CA PHE A 133 6.92 -12.93 1.72
C PHE A 133 8.22 -12.58 2.45
N VAL A 134 8.13 -12.00 3.65
CA VAL A 134 9.33 -11.63 4.40
C VAL A 134 9.84 -12.83 5.19
N LYS A 135 10.97 -13.38 4.76
CA LYS A 135 11.75 -14.31 5.59
C LYS A 135 12.57 -13.50 6.57
N LEU A 136 12.16 -13.49 7.85
CA LEU A 136 13.00 -12.95 8.92
C LEU A 136 14.31 -13.75 8.94
N LYS A 137 15.45 -13.06 8.82
CA LYS A 137 16.73 -13.68 9.20
C LYS A 137 16.58 -14.08 10.66
N LYS A 138 16.64 -15.37 10.97
CA LYS A 138 16.82 -15.80 12.37
C LYS A 138 18.11 -15.14 12.84
N ALA A 139 18.04 -14.41 13.96
CA ALA A 139 19.23 -13.98 14.66
C ALA A 139 19.97 -15.27 15.06
N GLU A 140 21.14 -15.49 14.44
CA GLU A 140 22.13 -16.47 14.89
C GLU A 140 22.80 -15.97 16.18
#